data_AF-A0A7C3JZW4-F1
#
_entry.id   AF-A0A7C3JZW4-F1
#
_cell.length_a   1.000
_cell.length_b   1.000
_cell.length_c   1.000
_cell.angle_alpha   90.00
_cell.angle_beta   90.00
_cell.angle_gamma   90.00
#
_symmetry.space_group_name_H-M   'P 1'
#
loop_
_entity.id
_entity.type
_entity.pdbx_description
1 polymer ?
#
loop_
_entity_poly.entity_id
_entity_poly.type
_entity_poly.pdbx_seq_one_letter_code
_entity_poly.pdbx_strand_id
1 'polypeptide(L)'
;MNSTLEKPPRRKYPRISAGDSQARRVAAVILDVLSGARSVKQAAEALEVSDARYYALEARAIDGLVTGCAPRTKGPRRSPEREIAKLRTEIERLKRECERRQALLRTAQRAMGLTAPAPVKPGRRGRRRPVKRALVASEVLRSEPPAAAPVVEHQS
;
A
#
# COMPACT_ATOMS: atom_id res chain seq x y z
N MET A 1 21.24 -49.11 6.91
CA MET A 1 19.87 -48.65 6.57
C MET A 1 20.02 -47.32 5.85
N ASN A 2 20.19 -47.34 4.53
CA ASN A 2 20.46 -46.13 3.75
C ASN A 2 19.14 -45.64 3.15
N SER A 3 18.61 -44.59 3.76
CA SER A 3 17.47 -43.81 3.29
C SER A 3 17.76 -43.25 1.89
N THR A 4 17.09 -43.81 0.89
CA THR A 4 17.06 -43.29 -0.48
C THR A 4 16.23 -42.01 -0.50
N LEU A 5 16.89 -40.86 -0.40
CA LEU A 5 16.27 -39.56 -0.66
C LEU A 5 15.93 -39.47 -2.15
N GLU A 6 14.73 -39.92 -2.53
CA GLU A 6 14.22 -39.75 -3.89
C GLU A 6 14.09 -38.26 -4.23
N LYS A 7 14.64 -37.90 -5.39
CA LYS A 7 14.69 -36.51 -5.86
C LYS A 7 13.27 -36.07 -6.26
N PRO A 8 12.73 -34.98 -5.71
CA PRO A 8 11.35 -34.59 -5.98
C PRO A 8 11.14 -34.33 -7.47
N PRO A 9 9.96 -34.69 -8.02
CA PRO A 9 9.68 -34.58 -9.44
C PRO A 9 9.81 -33.12 -9.91
N ARG A 10 10.41 -32.94 -11.10
CA ARG A 10 10.52 -31.63 -11.75
C ARG A 10 9.11 -31.09 -12.01
N ARG A 11 8.83 -29.88 -11.50
CA ARG A 11 7.51 -29.24 -11.66
C ARG A 11 7.37 -28.66 -13.07
N LYS A 12 6.18 -28.82 -13.66
CA LYS A 12 5.84 -28.32 -15.00
C LYS A 12 5.43 -26.84 -15.04
N TYR A 13 5.19 -26.19 -13.89
CA TYR A 13 4.53 -24.87 -13.82
C TYR A 13 5.29 -23.83 -12.99
N PRO A 14 5.14 -22.52 -13.30
CA PRO A 14 5.79 -21.43 -12.59
C PRO A 14 5.33 -21.33 -11.13
N ARG A 15 6.26 -20.98 -10.22
CA ARG A 15 5.94 -20.71 -8.82
C ARG A 15 5.50 -19.26 -8.66
N ILE A 16 4.21 -19.04 -8.44
CA ILE A 16 3.65 -17.73 -8.07
C ILE A 16 3.67 -17.65 -6.54
N SER A 17 4.75 -17.13 -5.96
CA SER A 17 4.98 -17.13 -4.51
C SER A 17 4.39 -15.91 -3.77
N ALA A 18 3.92 -14.89 -4.50
CA ALA A 18 3.49 -13.61 -3.93
C ALA A 18 2.05 -13.27 -4.30
N GLY A 19 1.35 -12.57 -3.40
CA GLY A 19 0.03 -11.98 -3.65
C GLY A 19 -1.07 -12.49 -2.73
N ASP A 20 -1.97 -11.58 -2.38
CA ASP A 20 -3.25 -11.83 -1.71
C ASP A 20 -4.11 -12.84 -2.51
N SER A 21 -4.98 -13.59 -1.83
CA SER A 21 -5.87 -14.58 -2.46
C SER A 21 -6.78 -13.92 -3.50
N GLN A 22 -7.23 -12.69 -3.23
CA GLN A 22 -7.99 -11.87 -4.18
C GLN A 22 -7.17 -11.48 -5.41
N ALA A 23 -5.91 -11.10 -5.24
CA ALA A 23 -5.03 -10.76 -6.36
C ALA A 23 -4.82 -11.95 -7.30
N ARG A 24 -4.71 -13.16 -6.74
CA ARG A 24 -4.60 -14.40 -7.54
C ARG A 24 -5.88 -14.69 -8.32
N ARG A 25 -7.05 -14.50 -7.70
CA ARG A 25 -8.35 -14.67 -8.35
C ARG A 25 -8.51 -13.74 -9.55
N VAL A 26 -8.20 -12.45 -9.35
CA VAL A 26 -8.25 -11.44 -10.43
C VAL A 26 -7.30 -11.81 -11.56
N ALA A 27 -6.05 -12.17 -11.24
CA ALA A 27 -5.06 -12.56 -12.25
C ALA A 27 -5.50 -13.78 -13.07
N ALA A 28 -6.09 -14.80 -12.43
CA ALA A 28 -6.61 -15.98 -13.12
C ALA A 28 -7.74 -15.62 -14.10
N VAL A 29 -8.69 -14.79 -13.67
CA VAL A 29 -9.82 -14.36 -14.53
C VAL A 29 -9.33 -13.55 -15.72
N ILE A 30 -8.35 -12.66 -15.53
CA ILE A 30 -7.75 -11.90 -16.64
C ILE A 30 -7.07 -12.85 -17.65
N LEU A 31 -6.36 -13.87 -17.17
CA LEU A 31 -5.74 -14.86 -18.05
C LEU A 31 -6.77 -15.71 -18.80
N ASP A 32 -7.90 -16.07 -18.18
CA ASP A 32 -9.00 -16.75 -18.85
C ASP A 32 -9.51 -15.90 -20.03
N VAL A 33 -9.68 -14.58 -19.85
CA VAL A 33 -10.12 -13.67 -20.91
C VAL A 33 -9.08 -13.55 -22.02
N LEU A 34 -7.81 -13.31 -21.68
CA LEU A 34 -6.73 -13.19 -22.66
C LEU A 34 -6.48 -14.49 -23.43
N SER A 35 -6.79 -15.64 -22.84
CA SER A 35 -6.73 -16.94 -23.51
C SER A 35 -7.95 -17.26 -24.39
N GLY A 36 -9.01 -16.44 -24.32
CA GLY A 36 -10.28 -16.67 -25.02
C GLY A 36 -11.22 -17.68 -24.34
N ALA A 37 -10.87 -18.19 -23.16
CA ALA A 37 -11.72 -19.11 -22.39
C ALA A 37 -12.95 -18.41 -21.76
N ARG A 38 -12.93 -17.07 -21.67
CA ARG A 38 -14.00 -16.27 -21.04
C ARG A 38 -14.18 -14.93 -21.77
N SER A 39 -15.41 -14.42 -21.82
CA SER A 39 -15.66 -13.04 -22.29
C SER A 39 -15.45 -12.00 -21.19
N VAL A 40 -15.26 -10.73 -21.57
CA VAL A 40 -15.12 -9.60 -20.64
C VAL A 40 -16.32 -9.51 -19.68
N LYS A 41 -17.55 -9.70 -20.17
CA LYS A 41 -18.76 -9.64 -19.35
C LYS A 41 -18.79 -10.76 -18.30
N GLN A 42 -18.48 -11.99 -18.71
CA GLN A 42 -18.38 -13.13 -17.78
C GLN A 42 -17.26 -12.95 -16.75
N ALA A 43 -16.20 -12.23 -17.10
CA ALA A 43 -15.12 -11.90 -16.19
C ALA A 43 -15.52 -10.84 -15.15
N ALA A 44 -16.20 -9.78 -15.58
CA ALA A 44 -16.74 -8.75 -14.71
C ALA A 44 -17.78 -9.33 -13.72
N GLU A 45 -18.70 -10.16 -14.20
CA GLU A 45 -19.67 -10.89 -13.37
C GLU A 45 -18.99 -11.79 -12.35
N ALA A 46 -18.03 -12.62 -12.76
CA ALA A 46 -17.34 -13.50 -11.85
C ALA A 46 -16.54 -12.74 -10.78
N LEU A 47 -16.03 -11.55 -11.09
CA LEU A 47 -15.32 -10.71 -10.14
C LEU A 47 -16.24 -9.79 -9.33
N GLU A 48 -17.55 -9.79 -9.60
CA GLU A 48 -18.55 -8.91 -8.98
C GLU A 48 -18.18 -7.42 -9.13
N VAL A 49 -17.73 -7.04 -10.34
CA VAL A 49 -17.35 -5.67 -10.67
C VAL A 49 -18.03 -5.20 -11.96
N SER A 50 -18.04 -3.89 -12.21
CA SER A 50 -18.48 -3.36 -13.50
C SER A 50 -17.46 -3.62 -14.62
N ASP A 51 -17.92 -3.61 -15.87
CA ASP A 51 -17.06 -3.73 -17.05
C ASP A 51 -15.92 -2.70 -17.05
N ALA A 52 -16.22 -1.44 -16.69
CA ALA A 52 -15.22 -0.38 -16.59
C ALA A 52 -14.15 -0.69 -15.52
N ARG A 53 -14.55 -1.27 -14.38
CA ARG A 53 -13.64 -1.68 -13.32
C ARG A 53 -12.78 -2.86 -13.76
N TYR A 54 -13.33 -3.81 -14.52
CA TYR A 54 -12.58 -4.90 -15.13
C TYR A 54 -11.47 -4.37 -16.04
N TYR A 55 -11.78 -3.48 -16.99
CA TYR A 55 -10.77 -2.91 -17.89
C TYR A 55 -9.66 -2.16 -17.15
N ALA A 56 -9.99 -1.47 -16.05
CA ALA A 56 -8.98 -0.83 -15.21
C ALA A 56 -8.05 -1.85 -14.51
N LEU A 57 -8.58 -3.00 -14.11
CA LEU A 57 -7.78 -4.09 -13.52
C LEU A 57 -6.90 -4.77 -14.59
N GLU A 58 -7.45 -5.00 -15.78
CA GLU A 58 -6.73 -5.57 -16.93
C GLU A 58 -5.56 -4.68 -17.35
N ALA A 59 -5.79 -3.37 -17.51
CA ALA A 59 -4.74 -2.40 -17.82
C ALA A 59 -3.62 -2.41 -16.78
N ARG A 60 -3.96 -2.46 -15.49
CA ARG A 60 -2.97 -2.56 -14.40
C ARG A 60 -2.19 -3.88 -14.44
N ALA A 61 -2.86 -4.98 -14.75
CA ALA A 61 -2.20 -6.29 -14.85
C ALA A 61 -1.20 -6.32 -16.00
N ILE A 62 -1.58 -5.76 -17.16
CA ILE A 62 -0.70 -5.63 -18.32
C ILE A 62 0.51 -4.73 -18.01
N ASP A 63 0.30 -3.60 -17.34
CA ASP A 63 1.41 -2.72 -16.92
C ASP A 63 2.39 -3.44 -15.98
N GLY A 64 1.87 -4.22 -15.04
CA GLY A 64 2.68 -5.08 -14.17
C GLY A 64 3.45 -6.15 -14.94
N LEU A 65 2.84 -6.76 -15.96
CA LEU A 65 3.49 -7.73 -16.84
C LEU A 65 4.63 -7.08 -17.63
N VAL A 66 4.38 -5.94 -18.27
CA VAL A 66 5.38 -5.17 -19.02
C VAL A 66 6.54 -4.77 -18.12
N THR A 67 6.24 -4.27 -16.92
CA THR A 67 7.24 -3.93 -15.90
C THR A 67 8.06 -5.16 -15.47
N GLY A 68 7.41 -6.32 -15.33
CA GLY A 68 8.07 -7.58 -15.00
C GLY A 68 8.98 -8.12 -16.11
N CYS A 69 8.63 -7.85 -17.37
CA CYS A 69 9.43 -8.20 -18.55
C CYS A 69 10.60 -7.25 -18.79
N ALA A 70 10.59 -6.06 -18.17
CA ALA A 70 11.68 -5.10 -18.30
C ALA A 70 13.00 -5.70 -17.77
N PRO A 71 14.14 -5.44 -18.44
CA PRO A 71 15.43 -5.97 -18.00
C PRO A 71 15.72 -5.51 -16.57
N ARG A 72 16.03 -6.49 -15.71
CA ARG A 72 16.42 -6.20 -14.33
C ARG A 72 17.74 -5.43 -14.36
N THR A 73 17.70 -4.17 -13.95
CA THR A 73 18.90 -3.34 -13.79
C THR A 73 19.91 -4.09 -12.92
N LYS A 74 21.07 -4.45 -13.50
CA LYS A 74 22.13 -5.16 -12.79
C LYS A 74 22.74 -4.23 -11.73
N GLY A 75 22.89 -4.73 -10.50
CA GLY A 75 23.60 -4.03 -9.41
C GLY A 75 22.81 -3.93 -8.09
N PRO A 76 23.47 -3.51 -6.99
CA PRO A 76 22.82 -3.34 -5.69
C PRO A 76 21.77 -2.22 -5.76
N ARG A 77 20.48 -2.55 -5.67
CA ARG A 77 19.43 -1.54 -5.53
C ARG A 77 19.38 -0.99 -4.09
N ARG A 78 19.03 0.29 -3.96
CA ARG A 78 18.36 0.79 -2.75
C ARG A 78 17.04 0.04 -2.64
N SER A 79 16.97 -0.95 -1.76
CA SER A 79 15.68 -1.56 -1.43
C SER A 79 14.95 -0.60 -0.48
N PRO A 80 13.62 -0.47 -0.60
CA PRO A 80 12.85 0.37 0.31
C PRO A 80 13.06 -0.06 1.76
N GLU A 81 13.26 -1.35 2.02
CA GLU A 81 13.59 -1.88 3.34
C GLU A 81 14.96 -1.39 3.84
N ARG A 82 15.97 -1.35 2.97
CA ARG A 82 17.30 -0.79 3.31
C ARG A 82 17.25 0.72 3.54
N GLU A 83 16.43 1.43 2.77
CA GLU A 83 16.24 2.87 2.93
C GLU A 83 15.51 3.17 4.25
N ILE A 84 14.46 2.40 4.57
CA ILE A 84 13.79 2.47 5.87
C ILE A 84 14.77 2.18 7.01
N ALA A 85 15.61 1.15 6.88
CA ALA A 85 16.62 0.83 7.89
C ALA A 85 17.61 1.98 8.09
N LYS A 86 18.11 2.56 6.99
CA LYS A 86 19.02 3.73 7.00
C LYS A 86 18.37 4.96 7.66
N LEU A 87 17.13 5.26 7.29
CA LEU A 87 16.38 6.38 7.86
C LEU A 87 16.13 6.17 9.36
N ARG A 88 15.83 4.95 9.79
CA ARG A 88 15.68 4.62 11.22
C ARG A 88 16.98 4.84 11.99
N THR A 89 18.11 4.40 11.45
CA THR A 89 19.41 4.65 12.10
C THR A 89 19.73 6.14 12.19
N GLU A 90 19.38 6.91 11.16
CA GLU A 90 19.60 8.36 11.15
C GLU A 90 18.71 9.09 12.16
N ILE A 91 17.43 8.69 12.29
CA ILE A 91 16.54 9.24 13.31
C ILE A 91 17.09 8.99 14.71
N GLU A 92 17.55 7.78 15.00
CA GLU A 92 18.11 7.47 16.32
C GLU A 92 19.40 8.23 16.61
N ARG A 93 20.26 8.40 15.59
CA ARG A 93 21.44 9.26 15.70
C ARG A 93 21.04 10.70 16.01
N LEU A 94 20.12 11.28 15.25
CA LEU A 94 19.69 12.67 15.41
C LEU A 94 19.00 12.92 16.75
N LYS A 95 18.21 11.97 17.26
CA LYS A 95 17.62 12.06 18.61
C LYS A 95 18.70 12.17 19.69
N ARG A 96 19.72 11.32 19.65
CA ARG A 96 20.85 11.37 20.60
C ARG A 96 21.61 12.69 20.51
N GLU A 97 21.85 13.20 19.30
CA GLU A 97 22.47 14.51 19.11
C GLU A 97 21.61 15.64 19.71
N CYS A 98 20.30 15.61 19.48
CA CYS A 98 19.36 16.57 20.07
C CYS A 98 19.35 16.51 21.60
N GLU A 99 19.28 15.33 22.19
CA GLU A 99 19.30 15.15 23.65
C GLU A 99 20.61 15.69 24.26
N ARG A 100 21.75 15.39 23.62
CA ARG A 100 23.06 15.90 24.04
C ARG A 100 23.11 17.42 23.98
N ARG A 101 22.67 18.02 22.87
CA ARG A 101 22.60 19.49 22.72
C ARG A 101 21.67 20.12 23.75
N GLN A 102 20.50 19.52 23.99
CA GLN A 102 19.56 19.98 25.02
C GLN A 102 20.14 19.87 26.43
N ALA A 103 20.94 18.85 26.74
CA ALA A 103 21.63 18.73 28.02
C ALA A 103 22.68 19.84 28.19
N LEU A 104 23.48 20.11 27.15
CA LEU A 104 24.48 21.18 27.13
C LEU A 104 23.84 22.57 27.28
N LEU A 105 22.71 22.81 26.62
CA LEU A 105 21.96 24.05 26.77
C LEU A 105 21.42 24.22 28.19
N ARG A 106 20.91 23.15 28.82
CA ARG A 106 20.45 23.20 30.22
C ARG A 106 21.59 23.51 31.18
N THR A 107 22.80 22.97 30.97
CA THR A 107 23.96 23.30 31.79
C THR A 107 24.41 24.75 31.61
N ALA A 108 24.41 25.26 30.37
CA ALA A 108 24.76 26.66 30.10
C ALA A 108 23.74 27.63 30.70
N GLN A 109 22.44 27.33 30.58
CA GLN A 109 21.37 28.12 31.19
C GLN A 109 21.52 28.21 32.71
N ARG A 110 21.82 27.09 33.38
CA ARG A 110 22.07 27.07 34.83
C ARG A 110 23.30 27.90 35.22
N ALA A 111 24.39 27.81 34.46
CA ALA A 111 25.59 28.60 34.71
C ALA A 111 25.34 30.12 34.59
N MET A 112 24.43 30.52 33.71
CA MET A 112 24.00 31.92 33.52
C MET A 112 22.85 32.36 34.45
N GLY A 113 22.42 31.51 35.40
CA GLY A 113 21.31 31.83 36.30
C GLY A 113 19.93 31.89 35.64
N LEU A 114 19.80 31.40 34.40
CA LEU A 114 18.53 31.34 33.68
C LEU A 114 17.76 30.08 34.10
N THR A 115 16.49 30.25 34.49
CA THR A 115 15.59 29.13 34.76
C THR A 115 15.24 28.41 33.46
N ALA A 116 15.53 27.10 33.41
CA ALA A 116 15.22 26.28 32.24
C ALA A 116 13.68 26.24 32.02
N PRO A 117 13.19 26.38 30.77
CA PRO A 117 11.77 26.31 30.49
C PRO A 117 11.24 24.91 30.87
N ALA A 118 10.12 24.87 31.60
CA ALA A 118 9.50 23.62 32.01
C ALA A 118 9.13 22.78 30.78
N PRO A 119 9.29 21.44 30.82
CA PRO A 119 8.89 20.59 29.71
C PRO A 119 7.40 20.75 29.43
N VAL A 120 7.07 21.23 28.22
CA VAL A 120 5.69 21.36 27.77
C VAL A 120 5.11 19.96 27.65
N LYS A 121 4.27 19.57 28.62
CA LYS A 121 3.54 18.31 28.55
C LYS A 121 2.71 18.30 27.27
N PRO A 122 2.72 17.22 26.47
CA PRO A 122 1.83 17.11 25.32
C PRO A 122 0.40 17.21 25.86
N GLY A 123 -0.27 18.33 25.59
CA GLY A 123 -1.64 18.55 26.01
C GLY A 123 -2.51 17.41 25.49
N ARG A 124 -3.45 16.93 26.32
CA ARG A 124 -4.50 16.02 25.86
C ARG A 124 -5.11 16.63 24.60
N ARG A 125 -4.96 15.96 23.46
CA ARG A 125 -5.61 16.35 22.21
C ARG A 125 -7.12 16.29 22.46
N GLY A 126 -7.70 17.41 22.84
CA GLY A 126 -9.14 17.56 22.97
C GLY A 126 -9.80 17.12 21.67
N ARG A 127 -10.96 16.46 21.79
CA ARG A 127 -11.76 16.01 20.65
C ARG A 127 -11.89 17.19 19.67
N ARG A 128 -11.20 17.10 18.53
CA ARG A 128 -11.19 18.16 17.52
C ARG A 128 -12.64 18.42 17.13
N ARG A 129 -13.14 19.63 17.42
CA ARG A 129 -14.42 20.08 16.89
C ARG A 129 -14.31 20.00 15.36
N PRO A 130 -15.26 19.35 14.67
CA PRO A 130 -15.21 19.27 13.22
C PRO A 130 -15.19 20.68 12.65
N VAL A 131 -14.07 21.05 12.04
CA VAL A 131 -13.92 22.33 11.34
C VAL A 131 -14.93 22.30 10.19
N LYS A 132 -15.70 23.38 9.97
CA LYS A 132 -16.77 23.45 8.96
C LYS A 132 -16.43 22.77 7.63
N ARG A 133 -15.16 22.84 7.20
CA ARG A 133 -14.63 22.17 6.00
C ARG A 133 -14.79 20.64 5.97
N ALA A 134 -14.68 19.95 7.11
CA ALA A 134 -14.89 18.51 7.21
C ALA A 134 -16.40 18.15 7.17
N LEU A 135 -17.26 19.01 7.72
CA LEU A 135 -18.71 18.85 7.59
C LEU A 135 -19.16 19.09 6.15
N VAL A 136 -18.64 20.15 5.50
CA VAL A 136 -18.86 20.43 4.08
C VAL A 136 -18.37 19.26 3.20
N ALA A 137 -17.18 18.72 3.46
CA ALA A 137 -16.71 17.54 2.74
C ALA A 137 -17.62 16.31 2.95
N SER A 138 -18.17 16.12 4.16
CA SER A 138 -19.10 15.03 4.42
C SER A 138 -20.48 15.23 3.80
N GLU A 139 -20.95 16.48 3.68
CA GLU A 139 -22.17 16.81 2.95
C GLU A 139 -21.99 16.56 1.45
N VAL A 140 -20.87 16.99 0.86
CA VAL A 140 -20.53 16.74 -0.54
C VAL A 140 -20.55 15.23 -0.84
N LEU A 141 -19.94 14.42 0.02
CA LEU A 141 -19.91 12.96 -0.10
C LEU A 141 -21.29 12.28 0.12
N ARG A 142 -22.22 12.95 0.79
CA ARG A 142 -23.59 12.45 1.01
C ARG A 142 -24.58 12.95 -0.06
N SER A 143 -24.28 14.10 -0.65
CA SER A 143 -25.05 14.69 -1.76
C SER A 143 -24.69 14.10 -3.12
N GLU A 144 -23.56 13.39 -3.21
CA GLU A 144 -23.23 12.60 -4.39
C GLU A 144 -24.14 11.35 -4.39
N PRO A 145 -25.11 11.24 -5.33
CA PRO A 145 -25.95 10.05 -5.38
C PRO A 145 -25.09 8.83 -5.72
N PRO A 146 -25.40 7.63 -5.20
CA PRO A 146 -24.73 6.42 -5.63
C PRO A 146 -24.86 6.34 -7.15
N ALA A 147 -23.73 6.32 -7.85
CA ALA A 147 -23.66 6.23 -9.30
C ALA A 147 -24.69 5.19 -9.78
N ALA A 148 -25.66 5.68 -10.55
CA ALA A 148 -26.88 4.98 -10.87
C ALA A 148 -26.61 3.54 -11.33
N ALA A 149 -27.28 2.59 -10.67
CA ALA A 149 -27.44 1.25 -11.21
C ALA A 149 -28.14 1.36 -12.57
N PRO A 150 -27.65 0.70 -13.63
CA PRO A 150 -28.35 0.72 -14.91
C PRO A 150 -29.67 -0.04 -14.76
N VAL A 151 -30.77 0.72 -14.87
CA VAL A 151 -32.13 0.21 -15.00
C VAL A 151 -32.25 -0.45 -16.37
N VAL A 152 -32.47 -1.77 -16.38
CA VAL A 152 -32.86 -2.49 -17.58
C VAL A 152 -34.39 -2.47 -17.65
N GLU A 153 -34.93 -1.59 -18.50
CA GLU A 153 -36.35 -1.61 -18.86
C GLU A 153 -36.71 -2.92 -19.55
N HIS A 154 -37.83 -3.50 -19.11
CA HIS A 154 -38.44 -4.71 -19.63
C HIS A 154 -39.64 -4.30 -20.50
N GLN A 155 -39.72 -4.88 -21.71
CA GLN A 155 -40.95 -5.19 -22.47
C GLN A 155 -41.71 -4.00 -23.09
N SER A 156 -42.38 -4.08 -24.25
CA SER A 156 -42.67 -5.11 -25.26
C SER A 156 -43.12 -4.40 -26.54
#